data_AF-A0A177TIG6-F1
#
_entry.id   AF-A0A177TIG6-F1
#
_cell.length_a   1.000
_cell.length_b   1.000
_cell.length_c   1.000
_cell.angle_alpha   90.00
_cell.angle_beta   90.00
_cell.angle_gamma   90.00
#
_symmetry.space_group_name_H-M   'P 1'
#
loop_
_entity.id
_entity.type
_entity.pdbx_description
1 polymer ?
#
loop_
_entity_poly.entity_id
_entity_poly.type
_entity_poly.pdbx_seq_one_letter_code
_entity_poly.pdbx_strand_id
1 'polypeptide(L)'
;MSAMLVTPQAPHHLPSSASENATDAELRQRKTNAAVAAVAVAAAASAAQVPEADQVEDEYDNEQRARDGKPLMGRLKDGRQFEVPSTPDMLTSIFDPRQAKTPLDVLTLVSLAAQIVIYFVTSRQQAQAFFLVYFLFWRAAYNAGLGWVLNAQSKKGWLVSFVDRRGWLDKERCPKTREWIKQQLEVKMRSDYDFEALPNEYNIWLLFRSIVDVILLNDFVAYSLFAFSCTRLPEGHSGWAHIGRWALGWTLIAFNAWVKLDAHRVVKDYAWYWGDCFFLCLQQLVFDGVYNLAPDPMYSIGYAGYYGLSLCSASYAVFFVSLAAHFSQFLFLQLFESPHIARTYGEGSSIGAWARKVAERIRQRLC
;
A
#
# COMPACT_ATOMS: atom_id res chain seq x y z
N MET A 1 26.95 51.81 -62.95
CA MET A 1 25.72 51.29 -62.33
C MET A 1 25.70 49.78 -62.48
N SER A 2 26.15 49.06 -61.45
CA SER A 2 25.90 47.62 -61.26
C SER A 2 25.87 47.38 -59.77
N ALA A 3 24.73 46.92 -59.26
CA ALA A 3 24.50 46.60 -57.86
C ALA A 3 24.95 45.16 -57.58
N MET A 4 25.80 44.96 -56.57
CA MET A 4 26.08 43.66 -55.97
C MET A 4 25.49 43.63 -54.55
N LEU A 5 24.76 42.55 -54.27
CA LEU A 5 24.11 42.25 -53.00
C LEU A 5 25.12 42.09 -51.85
N VAL A 6 24.75 42.56 -50.67
CA VAL A 6 25.31 42.10 -49.38
C VAL A 6 24.14 41.75 -48.46
N THR A 7 24.04 40.48 -48.07
CA THR A 7 23.19 39.97 -46.99
C THR A 7 23.89 40.10 -45.64
N PRO A 8 23.18 40.38 -44.53
CA PRO A 8 23.79 40.41 -43.20
C PRO A 8 23.82 39.00 -42.58
N GLN A 9 24.94 38.67 -41.95
CA GLN A 9 25.19 37.41 -41.25
C GLN A 9 24.57 37.44 -39.85
N ALA A 10 23.81 36.42 -39.47
CA ALA A 10 23.19 36.28 -38.15
C ALA A 10 24.23 35.89 -37.07
N PRO A 11 24.10 36.36 -35.81
CA PRO A 11 25.04 36.03 -34.74
C PRO A 11 24.83 34.59 -34.26
N HIS A 12 25.93 33.82 -34.20
CA HIS A 12 25.98 32.53 -33.54
C HIS A 12 25.82 32.69 -32.03
N HIS A 13 24.68 32.27 -31.48
CA HIS A 13 24.50 32.09 -30.04
C HIS A 13 25.23 30.84 -29.58
N LEU A 14 26.35 31.01 -28.86
CA LEU A 14 26.93 29.96 -28.02
C LEU A 14 26.07 29.82 -26.76
N PRO A 15 25.72 28.60 -26.32
CA PRO A 15 25.04 28.41 -25.04
C PRO A 15 25.95 28.89 -23.90
N SER A 16 25.37 29.66 -22.98
CA SER A 16 26.06 30.21 -21.81
C SER A 16 26.49 29.07 -20.88
N SER A 17 27.75 29.06 -20.45
CA SER A 17 28.31 28.14 -19.45
C SER A 17 27.52 28.10 -18.13
N ALA A 18 26.69 29.11 -17.86
CA ALA A 18 25.81 29.15 -16.71
C ALA A 18 24.62 28.16 -16.82
N SER A 19 24.11 27.91 -18.03
CA SER A 19 23.02 26.93 -18.21
C SER A 19 23.54 25.50 -18.08
N GLU A 20 24.72 25.20 -18.66
CA GLU A 20 25.37 23.89 -18.53
C GLU A 20 25.68 23.55 -17.07
N ASN A 21 26.22 24.50 -16.30
CA ASN A 21 26.50 24.32 -14.87
C ASN A 21 25.22 24.11 -14.03
N ALA A 22 24.11 24.77 -14.38
CA ALA A 22 22.82 24.59 -13.71
C ALA A 22 22.23 23.20 -13.99
N THR A 23 22.28 22.72 -15.25
CA THR A 23 21.86 21.36 -15.60
C THR A 23 22.71 20.30 -14.92
N ASP A 24 24.02 20.51 -14.79
CA ASP A 24 24.93 19.57 -14.12
C ASP A 24 24.70 19.49 -12.61
N ALA A 25 24.44 20.64 -11.97
CA ALA A 25 24.09 20.69 -10.55
C ALA A 25 22.74 19.98 -10.29
N GLU A 26 21.75 20.19 -11.16
CA GLU A 26 20.45 19.53 -11.08
C GLU A 26 20.59 18.01 -11.32
N LEU A 27 21.44 17.58 -12.26
CA LEU A 27 21.73 16.17 -12.53
C LEU A 27 22.45 15.49 -11.36
N ARG A 28 23.43 16.17 -10.73
CA ARG A 28 24.12 15.68 -9.52
C ARG A 28 23.16 15.58 -8.34
N GLN A 29 22.32 16.60 -8.13
CA GLN A 29 21.31 16.57 -7.10
C GLN A 29 20.30 15.44 -7.32
N ARG A 30 19.90 15.18 -8.57
CA ARG A 30 19.07 14.02 -8.95
C ARG A 30 19.78 12.69 -8.65
N LYS A 31 21.06 12.54 -8.97
CA LYS A 31 21.84 11.34 -8.63
C LYS A 31 21.94 11.13 -7.12
N THR A 32 22.14 12.19 -6.34
CA THR A 32 22.16 12.12 -4.88
C THR A 32 20.78 11.80 -4.30
N ASN A 33 19.72 12.47 -4.78
CA ASN A 33 18.35 12.18 -4.38
C ASN A 33 17.91 10.78 -4.80
N ALA A 34 18.42 10.26 -5.92
CA ALA A 34 18.22 8.90 -6.39
C ALA A 34 18.97 7.88 -5.57
N ALA A 35 20.20 8.17 -5.12
CA ALA A 35 20.90 7.32 -4.17
C ALA A 35 20.14 7.29 -2.84
N VAL A 36 19.64 8.44 -2.38
CA VAL A 36 18.81 8.53 -1.16
C VAL A 36 17.45 7.87 -1.35
N ALA A 37 16.81 7.98 -2.51
CA ALA A 37 15.54 7.34 -2.83
C ALA A 37 15.70 5.84 -3.04
N ALA A 38 16.76 5.40 -3.69
CA ALA A 38 17.13 3.98 -3.81
C ALA A 38 17.47 3.43 -2.44
N VAL A 39 18.13 4.18 -1.55
CA VAL A 39 18.35 3.78 -0.15
C VAL A 39 17.06 3.86 0.67
N ALA A 40 16.14 4.78 0.41
CA ALA A 40 14.85 4.87 1.11
C ALA A 40 13.89 3.77 0.68
N VAL A 41 13.84 3.49 -0.61
CA VAL A 41 13.08 2.40 -1.22
C VAL A 41 13.74 1.09 -0.91
N ALA A 42 15.07 0.97 -0.91
CA ALA A 42 15.77 -0.20 -0.42
C ALA A 42 15.70 -0.34 1.10
N ALA A 43 15.55 0.73 1.89
CA ALA A 43 15.34 0.64 3.33
C ALA A 43 13.87 0.33 3.66
N ALA A 44 12.92 0.83 2.88
CA ALA A 44 11.52 0.42 2.96
C ALA A 44 11.34 -1.01 2.45
N ALA A 45 12.03 -1.38 1.37
CA ALA A 45 12.08 -2.72 0.80
C ALA A 45 12.94 -3.68 1.61
N SER A 46 13.94 -3.22 2.37
CA SER A 46 14.77 -4.02 3.29
C SER A 46 14.16 -4.11 4.68
N ALA A 47 13.37 -3.12 5.10
CA ALA A 47 12.45 -3.26 6.23
C ALA A 47 11.26 -4.16 5.86
N ALA A 48 10.93 -4.28 4.57
CA ALA A 48 9.91 -5.18 4.02
C ALA A 48 10.47 -6.55 3.55
N GLN A 49 11.77 -6.66 3.27
CA GLN A 49 12.45 -7.93 3.00
C GLN A 49 12.88 -8.48 4.35
N VAL A 50 11.94 -9.13 5.00
CA VAL A 50 12.29 -10.07 6.04
C VAL A 50 11.70 -11.42 5.65
N PRO A 51 12.55 -12.41 5.28
CA PRO A 51 12.15 -13.82 5.28
C PRO A 51 11.53 -14.24 6.62
N GLU A 52 11.81 -13.47 7.68
CA GLU A 52 11.28 -13.59 9.03
C GLU A 52 9.78 -13.29 9.12
N ALA A 53 9.14 -12.50 8.24
CA ALA A 53 7.70 -12.24 8.35
C ALA A 53 6.86 -13.49 7.99
N ASP A 54 7.16 -14.14 6.86
CA ASP A 54 6.55 -15.43 6.48
C ASP A 54 6.92 -16.52 7.49
N GLN A 55 8.16 -16.57 7.97
CA GLN A 55 8.59 -17.55 8.98
C GLN A 55 7.90 -17.33 10.33
N VAL A 56 7.70 -16.08 10.75
CA VAL A 56 7.01 -15.73 12.00
C VAL A 56 5.51 -16.00 11.87
N GLU A 57 4.88 -15.73 10.72
CA GLU A 57 3.47 -16.11 10.49
C GLU A 57 3.29 -17.63 10.45
N ASP A 58 4.15 -18.36 9.73
CA ASP A 58 4.15 -19.83 9.68
C ASP A 58 4.44 -20.45 11.07
N GLU A 59 5.37 -19.89 11.83
CA GLU A 59 5.70 -20.34 13.18
C GLU A 59 4.56 -20.05 14.15
N TYR A 60 3.93 -18.88 14.08
CA TYR A 60 2.79 -18.53 14.94
C TYR A 60 1.52 -19.33 14.59
N ASP A 61 1.25 -19.56 13.30
CA ASP A 61 0.16 -20.42 12.84
C ASP A 61 0.41 -21.87 13.23
N ASN A 62 1.65 -22.35 13.15
CA ASN A 62 2.02 -23.68 13.65
C ASN A 62 1.94 -23.76 15.18
N GLU A 63 2.32 -22.72 15.92
CA GLU A 63 2.15 -22.65 17.37
C GLU A 63 0.67 -22.62 17.77
N GLN A 64 -0.18 -21.87 17.07
CA GLN A 64 -1.63 -21.87 17.30
C GLN A 64 -2.24 -23.23 16.95
N ARG A 65 -1.86 -23.84 15.82
CA ARG A 65 -2.26 -25.20 15.46
C ARG A 65 -1.79 -26.22 16.50
N ALA A 66 -0.59 -26.06 17.05
CA ALA A 66 -0.05 -26.92 18.09
C ALA A 66 -0.75 -26.73 19.45
N ARG A 67 -1.19 -25.51 19.78
CA ARG A 67 -1.93 -25.20 21.02
C ARG A 67 -3.40 -25.62 20.96
N ASP A 68 -4.09 -25.33 19.87
CA ASP A 68 -5.55 -25.51 19.76
C ASP A 68 -5.95 -26.81 19.05
N GLY A 69 -5.00 -27.48 18.38
CA GLY A 69 -5.20 -28.77 17.70
C GLY A 69 -6.20 -28.72 16.54
N LYS A 70 -6.60 -27.52 16.08
CA LYS A 70 -7.65 -27.34 15.07
C LYS A 70 -7.19 -26.39 13.96
N PRO A 71 -7.53 -26.69 12.70
CA PRO A 71 -7.24 -25.81 11.59
C PRO A 71 -8.04 -24.50 11.69
N LEU A 72 -7.55 -23.46 11.00
CA LEU A 72 -8.20 -22.15 10.94
C LEU A 72 -9.52 -22.30 10.17
N MET A 73 -10.66 -22.01 10.83
CA MET A 73 -11.98 -22.21 10.23
C MET A 73 -12.57 -20.90 9.74
N GLY A 74 -13.09 -20.89 8.51
CA GLY A 74 -13.87 -19.83 7.91
C GLY A 74 -15.36 -20.17 7.93
N ARG A 75 -16.22 -19.15 7.95
CA ARG A 75 -17.69 -19.29 7.91
C ARG A 75 -18.27 -18.35 6.87
N LEU A 76 -19.07 -18.89 5.96
CA LEU A 76 -19.80 -18.13 4.95
C LEU A 76 -21.08 -17.52 5.52
N LYS A 77 -21.69 -16.58 4.77
CA LYS A 77 -22.98 -15.96 5.13
C LYS A 77 -24.13 -16.97 5.19
N ASP A 78 -24.04 -18.07 4.45
CA ASP A 78 -25.02 -19.17 4.48
C ASP A 78 -24.80 -20.15 5.66
N GLY A 79 -23.76 -19.93 6.47
CA GLY A 79 -23.42 -20.76 7.63
C GLY A 79 -22.48 -21.93 7.35
N ARG A 80 -22.14 -22.23 6.08
CA ARG A 80 -21.15 -23.26 5.74
C ARG A 80 -19.79 -22.88 6.31
N GLN A 81 -19.06 -23.89 6.77
CA GLN A 81 -17.70 -23.73 7.29
C GLN A 81 -16.71 -24.45 6.39
N PHE A 82 -15.51 -23.91 6.30
CA PHE A 82 -14.41 -24.46 5.52
C PHE A 82 -13.09 -24.18 6.24
N GLU A 83 -12.09 -25.00 5.99
CA GLU A 83 -10.73 -24.73 6.45
C GLU A 83 -10.11 -23.63 5.58
N VAL A 84 -9.52 -22.62 6.21
CA VAL A 84 -8.90 -21.47 5.54
C VAL A 84 -7.44 -21.82 5.26
N PRO A 85 -7.05 -21.97 3.98
CA PRO A 85 -5.66 -22.21 3.62
C PRO A 85 -4.78 -21.01 3.96
N SER A 86 -3.50 -21.28 4.18
CA SER A 86 -2.48 -20.24 4.40
C SER A 86 -2.23 -19.42 3.13
N THR A 87 -2.18 -18.10 3.28
CA THR A 87 -1.79 -17.18 2.21
C THR A 87 -0.35 -16.71 2.44
N PRO A 88 0.52 -16.70 1.42
CA PRO A 88 1.87 -16.17 1.58
C PRO A 88 1.85 -14.65 1.64
N ASP A 89 2.79 -14.04 2.37
CA ASP A 89 2.92 -12.58 2.49
C ASP A 89 3.02 -11.88 1.13
N MET A 90 2.39 -10.70 1.02
CA MET A 90 2.34 -9.93 -0.22
C MET A 90 3.73 -9.57 -0.74
N LEU A 91 4.61 -9.09 0.12
CA LEU A 91 5.91 -8.54 -0.26
C LEU A 91 6.82 -9.67 -0.72
N THR A 92 6.87 -10.79 0.00
CA THR A 92 7.62 -11.96 -0.43
C THR A 92 7.07 -12.51 -1.75
N SER A 93 5.74 -12.65 -1.85
CA SER A 93 5.07 -13.18 -3.05
C SER A 93 5.38 -12.35 -4.30
N ILE A 94 5.43 -11.01 -4.19
CA ILE A 94 5.67 -10.12 -5.34
C ILE A 94 7.16 -9.91 -5.61
N PHE A 95 7.99 -9.67 -4.59
CA PHE A 95 9.38 -9.23 -4.79
C PHE A 95 10.43 -10.34 -4.76
N ASP A 96 10.15 -11.55 -4.23
CA ASP A 96 11.12 -12.64 -4.29
C ASP A 96 11.24 -13.20 -5.72
N PRO A 97 12.40 -13.07 -6.40
CA PRO A 97 12.56 -13.56 -7.77
C PRO A 97 12.49 -15.09 -7.90
N ARG A 98 12.56 -15.84 -6.79
CA ARG A 98 12.49 -17.31 -6.78
C ARG A 98 11.06 -17.83 -6.85
N GLN A 99 10.07 -17.00 -6.49
CA GLN A 99 8.66 -17.38 -6.54
C GLN A 99 8.08 -17.16 -7.93
N ALA A 100 7.16 -18.04 -8.33
CA ALA A 100 6.42 -17.88 -9.58
C ALA A 100 5.55 -16.62 -9.53
N LYS A 101 5.42 -15.91 -10.67
CA LYS A 101 4.71 -14.64 -10.76
C LYS A 101 3.43 -14.78 -11.55
N THR A 102 2.34 -14.27 -11.00
CA THR A 102 1.09 -14.12 -11.73
C THR A 102 1.18 -12.94 -12.71
N PRO A 103 0.41 -12.92 -13.81
CA PRO A 103 0.18 -11.75 -14.63
C PRO A 103 -0.10 -10.44 -13.86
N LEU A 104 -0.81 -10.48 -12.72
CA LEU A 104 -1.03 -9.29 -11.89
C LEU A 104 0.23 -8.87 -11.12
N ASP A 105 1.05 -9.82 -10.66
CA ASP A 105 2.35 -9.49 -10.04
C ASP A 105 3.30 -8.90 -11.09
N VAL A 106 3.34 -9.48 -12.30
CA VAL A 106 4.13 -8.95 -13.42
C VAL A 106 3.65 -7.56 -13.80
N LEU A 107 2.34 -7.33 -13.90
CA LEU A 107 1.77 -6.00 -14.15
C LEU A 107 2.21 -5.01 -13.06
N THR A 108 2.18 -5.43 -11.79
CA THR A 108 2.63 -4.61 -10.67
C THR A 108 4.11 -4.27 -10.83
N LEU A 109 4.99 -5.27 -10.97
CA LEU A 109 6.43 -5.08 -11.11
C LEU A 109 6.79 -4.19 -12.30
N VAL A 110 6.16 -4.40 -13.46
CA VAL A 110 6.33 -3.57 -14.66
C VAL A 110 5.87 -2.14 -14.39
N SER A 111 4.72 -1.96 -13.74
CA SER A 111 4.22 -0.63 -13.37
C SER A 111 5.16 0.10 -12.40
N LEU A 112 5.70 -0.61 -11.40
CA LEU A 112 6.68 -0.04 -10.46
C LEU A 112 7.98 0.32 -11.16
N ALA A 113 8.51 -0.56 -12.03
CA ALA A 113 9.72 -0.30 -12.80
C ALA A 113 9.53 0.89 -13.77
N ALA A 114 8.39 0.96 -14.44
CA ALA A 114 8.06 2.06 -15.35
C ALA A 114 8.03 3.41 -14.62
N GLN A 115 7.51 3.46 -13.39
CA GLN A 115 7.55 4.67 -12.57
C GLN A 115 8.99 5.13 -12.31
N ILE A 116 9.90 4.21 -11.96
CA ILE A 116 11.31 4.55 -11.77
C ILE A 116 11.92 5.11 -13.06
N VAL A 117 11.67 4.48 -14.21
CA VAL A 117 12.15 4.98 -15.51
C VAL A 117 11.60 6.38 -15.82
N ILE A 118 10.30 6.61 -15.65
CA ILE A 118 9.65 7.90 -15.89
C ILE A 118 10.28 8.99 -15.02
N TYR A 119 10.57 8.69 -13.74
CA TYR A 119 11.20 9.64 -12.83
C TYR A 119 12.56 10.12 -13.33
N PHE A 120 13.38 9.23 -13.91
CA PHE A 120 14.71 9.59 -14.40
C PHE A 120 14.71 10.25 -15.77
N VAL A 121 13.78 9.87 -16.65
CA VAL A 121 13.73 10.38 -18.03
C VAL A 121 13.09 11.77 -18.11
N THR A 122 12.16 12.09 -17.21
CA THR A 122 11.40 13.35 -17.27
C THR A 122 12.09 14.53 -16.57
N SER A 123 11.74 15.74 -16.98
CA SER A 123 12.18 16.96 -16.28
C SER A 123 11.54 17.05 -14.89
N ARG A 124 12.08 17.89 -14.01
CA ARG A 124 11.64 17.91 -12.60
C ARG A 124 10.19 18.34 -12.47
N GLN A 125 9.78 19.33 -13.25
CA GLN A 125 8.40 19.82 -13.28
C GLN A 125 7.44 18.78 -13.86
N GLN A 126 7.87 18.07 -14.91
CA GLN A 126 7.10 16.97 -15.49
C GLN A 126 6.91 15.83 -14.49
N ALA A 127 7.97 15.41 -13.79
CA ALA A 127 7.89 14.38 -12.76
C ALA A 127 6.93 14.78 -11.63
N GLN A 128 7.02 16.03 -11.13
CA GLN A 128 6.12 16.54 -10.11
C GLN A 128 4.65 16.47 -10.53
N ALA A 129 4.33 16.95 -11.74
CA ALA A 129 2.98 16.94 -12.26
C ALA A 129 2.47 15.50 -12.49
N PHE A 130 3.29 14.66 -13.14
CA PHE A 130 2.95 13.28 -13.44
C PHE A 130 2.70 12.49 -12.16
N PHE A 131 3.64 12.47 -11.21
CA PHE A 131 3.50 11.67 -9.99
C PHE A 131 2.43 12.22 -9.06
N LEU A 132 2.13 13.53 -9.08
CA LEU A 132 0.97 14.06 -8.37
C LEU A 132 -0.33 13.48 -8.91
N VAL A 133 -0.56 13.56 -10.22
CA VAL A 133 -1.79 13.04 -10.85
C VAL A 133 -1.87 11.52 -10.71
N TYR A 134 -0.76 10.83 -10.93
CA TYR A 134 -0.68 9.38 -10.81
C TYR A 134 -0.94 8.92 -9.37
N PHE A 135 -0.36 9.59 -8.38
CA PHE A 135 -0.66 9.36 -6.96
C PHE A 135 -2.14 9.61 -6.65
N LEU A 136 -2.71 10.73 -7.09
CA LEU A 136 -4.12 11.05 -6.83
C LEU A 136 -5.07 10.01 -7.43
N PHE A 137 -4.73 9.45 -8.60
CA PHE A 137 -5.47 8.34 -9.19
C PHE A 137 -5.45 7.10 -8.31
N TRP A 138 -4.26 6.63 -7.89
CA TRP A 138 -4.15 5.45 -7.03
C TRP A 138 -4.74 5.68 -5.64
N ARG A 139 -4.62 6.89 -5.12
CA ARG A 139 -5.24 7.31 -3.87
C ARG A 139 -6.76 7.25 -3.94
N ALA A 140 -7.34 7.75 -5.03
CA ALA A 140 -8.77 7.63 -5.27
C ALA A 140 -9.19 6.17 -5.45
N ALA A 141 -8.40 5.35 -6.16
CA ALA A 141 -8.66 3.92 -6.30
C ALA A 141 -8.62 3.20 -4.95
N TYR A 142 -7.66 3.54 -4.08
CA TYR A 142 -7.54 2.98 -2.74
C TYR A 142 -8.72 3.41 -1.85
N ASN A 143 -8.93 4.70 -1.63
CA ASN A 143 -9.92 5.13 -0.62
C ASN A 143 -11.35 5.21 -1.16
N ALA A 144 -11.58 5.73 -2.37
CA ALA A 144 -12.93 5.82 -2.92
C ALA A 144 -13.33 4.53 -3.66
N GLY A 145 -12.42 3.99 -4.48
CA GLY A 145 -12.64 2.77 -5.27
C GLY A 145 -12.88 1.55 -4.40
N LEU A 146 -11.89 1.17 -3.56
CA LEU A 146 -12.07 0.05 -2.64
C LEU A 146 -13.20 0.33 -1.64
N GLY A 147 -13.33 1.55 -1.14
CA GLY A 147 -14.42 1.91 -0.23
C GLY A 147 -15.80 1.62 -0.82
N TRP A 148 -16.01 1.91 -2.12
CA TRP A 148 -17.23 1.58 -2.82
C TRP A 148 -17.40 0.06 -3.04
N VAL A 149 -16.38 -0.62 -3.57
CA VAL A 149 -16.42 -2.07 -3.85
C VAL A 149 -16.68 -2.85 -2.57
N LEU A 150 -15.92 -2.58 -1.51
CA LEU A 150 -16.02 -3.27 -0.23
C LEU A 150 -17.34 -2.96 0.47
N ASN A 151 -17.84 -1.71 0.43
CA ASN A 151 -19.15 -1.40 0.98
C ASN A 151 -20.28 -2.17 0.25
N ALA A 152 -20.20 -2.29 -1.09
CA ALA A 152 -21.14 -3.06 -1.88
C ALA A 152 -21.03 -4.57 -1.62
N GLN A 153 -19.80 -5.09 -1.50
CA GLN A 153 -19.53 -6.49 -1.18
C GLN A 153 -20.00 -6.85 0.23
N SER A 154 -19.63 -6.05 1.23
CA SER A 154 -20.02 -6.21 2.63
C SER A 154 -21.54 -6.28 2.78
N LYS A 155 -22.29 -5.33 2.18
CA LYS A 155 -23.75 -5.22 2.33
C LYS A 155 -24.54 -6.19 1.45
N LYS A 156 -24.11 -6.42 0.21
CA LYS A 156 -24.91 -7.10 -0.82
C LYS A 156 -24.23 -8.32 -1.45
N GLY A 157 -23.01 -8.65 -1.05
CA GLY A 157 -22.22 -9.69 -1.73
C GLY A 157 -22.00 -9.37 -3.21
N TRP A 158 -21.88 -8.09 -3.56
CA TRP A 158 -21.96 -7.63 -4.95
C TRP A 158 -20.88 -8.22 -5.85
N LEU A 159 -19.62 -8.28 -5.37
CA LEU A 159 -18.50 -8.77 -6.17
C LEU A 159 -18.63 -10.28 -6.40
N VAL A 160 -18.99 -11.03 -5.35
CA VAL A 160 -19.27 -12.47 -5.43
C VAL A 160 -20.39 -12.73 -6.43
N SER A 161 -21.53 -12.04 -6.24
CA SER A 161 -22.69 -12.14 -7.12
C SER A 161 -22.38 -11.69 -8.56
N PHE A 162 -21.44 -10.78 -8.77
CA PHE A 162 -21.03 -10.34 -10.10
C PHE A 162 -20.26 -11.44 -10.82
N VAL A 163 -19.26 -12.02 -10.17
CA VAL A 163 -18.44 -13.12 -10.71
C VAL A 163 -19.31 -14.35 -10.99
N ASP A 164 -20.20 -14.72 -10.06
CA ASP A 164 -21.12 -15.84 -10.23
C ASP A 164 -22.09 -15.62 -11.40
N ARG A 165 -22.69 -14.43 -11.50
CA ARG A 165 -23.60 -14.11 -12.62
C ARG A 165 -22.88 -14.13 -13.97
N ARG A 166 -21.62 -13.71 -14.01
CA ARG A 166 -20.79 -13.80 -15.21
C ARG A 166 -20.30 -15.22 -15.49
N GLY A 167 -20.46 -16.15 -14.55
CA GLY A 167 -20.01 -17.53 -14.68
C GLY A 167 -18.49 -17.67 -14.72
N TRP A 168 -17.73 -16.71 -14.19
CA TRP A 168 -16.27 -16.69 -14.34
C TRP A 168 -15.56 -17.85 -13.64
N LEU A 169 -16.16 -18.43 -12.59
CA LEU A 169 -15.64 -19.61 -11.90
C LEU A 169 -16.36 -20.91 -12.31
N ASP A 170 -17.29 -20.83 -13.27
CA ASP A 170 -18.12 -21.94 -13.73
C ASP A 170 -17.43 -22.68 -14.90
N LYS A 171 -17.36 -24.02 -14.79
CA LYS A 171 -16.70 -24.90 -15.76
C LYS A 171 -17.40 -24.89 -17.12
N GLU A 172 -18.72 -24.75 -17.14
CA GLU A 172 -19.52 -24.87 -18.36
C GLU A 172 -19.72 -23.52 -19.05
N ARG A 173 -19.90 -22.44 -18.28
CA ARG A 173 -20.20 -21.12 -18.85
C ARG A 173 -18.97 -20.39 -19.38
N CYS A 174 -17.88 -20.35 -18.62
CA CYS A 174 -16.67 -19.60 -18.99
C CYS A 174 -15.40 -20.40 -18.70
N PRO A 175 -15.17 -21.57 -19.35
CA PRO A 175 -14.06 -22.45 -19.04
C PRO A 175 -12.69 -21.79 -19.16
N LYS A 176 -12.49 -20.92 -20.16
CA LYS A 176 -11.22 -20.21 -20.37
C LYS A 176 -10.92 -19.21 -19.25
N THR A 177 -11.92 -18.43 -18.85
CA THR A 177 -11.77 -17.44 -17.77
C THR A 177 -11.53 -18.14 -16.44
N ARG A 178 -12.26 -19.22 -16.18
CA ARG A 178 -12.10 -20.04 -14.99
C ARG A 178 -10.71 -20.60 -14.88
N GLU A 179 -10.22 -21.23 -15.95
CA GLU A 179 -8.89 -21.83 -15.97
C GLU A 179 -7.80 -20.77 -15.80
N TRP A 180 -7.97 -19.61 -16.41
CA TRP A 180 -7.06 -18.48 -16.20
C TRP A 180 -7.04 -18.03 -14.73
N ILE A 181 -8.21 -17.83 -14.10
CA ILE A 181 -8.29 -17.46 -12.67
C ILE A 181 -7.69 -18.56 -11.80
N LYS A 182 -8.03 -19.83 -12.04
CA LYS A 182 -7.50 -20.97 -11.30
C LYS A 182 -5.98 -20.99 -11.32
N GLN A 183 -5.38 -20.85 -12.50
CA GLN A 183 -3.92 -20.77 -12.65
C GLN A 183 -3.33 -19.56 -11.92
N GLN A 184 -3.99 -18.39 -11.92
CA GLN A 184 -3.52 -17.25 -11.11
C GLN A 184 -3.45 -17.59 -9.63
N LEU A 185 -4.49 -18.24 -9.11
CA LEU A 185 -4.60 -18.53 -7.67
C LEU A 185 -3.66 -19.66 -7.26
N GLU A 186 -3.62 -20.77 -8.00
CA GLU A 186 -2.76 -21.93 -7.67
C GLU A 186 -1.28 -21.58 -7.72
N VAL A 187 -0.85 -20.68 -8.62
CA VAL A 187 0.55 -20.20 -8.67
C VAL A 187 0.96 -19.44 -7.42
N LYS A 188 0.01 -18.72 -6.80
CA LYS A 188 0.26 -17.85 -5.64
C LYS A 188 0.03 -18.57 -4.32
N MET A 189 -0.72 -19.67 -4.31
CA MET A 189 -1.09 -20.38 -3.08
C MET A 189 -0.14 -21.55 -2.77
N ARG A 190 -0.13 -21.98 -1.50
CA ARG A 190 0.66 -23.11 -1.01
C ARG A 190 -0.04 -24.45 -1.29
N SER A 191 0.62 -25.55 -0.91
CA SER A 191 0.15 -26.92 -1.20
C SER A 191 -1.15 -27.33 -0.48
N ASP A 192 -1.60 -26.56 0.50
CA ASP A 192 -2.86 -26.75 1.24
C ASP A 192 -4.09 -26.13 0.54
N TYR A 193 -3.89 -25.46 -0.61
CA TYR A 193 -4.95 -24.85 -1.39
C TYR A 193 -5.50 -25.79 -2.49
N ASP A 194 -6.82 -26.01 -2.49
CA ASP A 194 -7.54 -26.67 -3.59
C ASP A 194 -8.65 -25.74 -4.10
N PHE A 195 -8.48 -25.26 -5.33
CA PHE A 195 -9.42 -24.36 -6.00
C PHE A 195 -10.84 -24.94 -6.06
N GLU A 196 -10.99 -26.25 -6.22
CA GLU A 196 -12.28 -26.93 -6.43
C GLU A 196 -13.01 -27.20 -5.11
N ALA A 197 -12.27 -27.41 -4.02
CA ALA A 197 -12.83 -27.69 -2.71
C ALA A 197 -13.29 -26.43 -1.97
N LEU A 198 -12.71 -25.27 -2.32
CA LEU A 198 -12.94 -24.01 -1.63
C LEU A 198 -14.16 -23.24 -2.17
N PRO A 199 -14.84 -22.47 -1.31
CA PRO A 199 -15.99 -21.68 -1.74
C PRO A 199 -15.57 -20.54 -2.67
N ASN A 200 -16.47 -20.15 -3.57
CA ASN A 200 -16.25 -19.05 -4.51
C ASN A 200 -15.88 -17.75 -3.79
N GLU A 201 -16.47 -17.47 -2.63
CA GLU A 201 -16.17 -16.30 -1.81
C GLU A 201 -14.67 -16.18 -1.47
N TYR A 202 -14.02 -17.31 -1.15
CA TYR A 202 -12.60 -17.35 -0.84
C TYR A 202 -11.76 -17.12 -2.10
N ASN A 203 -12.06 -17.83 -3.20
CA ASN A 203 -11.34 -17.68 -4.46
C ASN A 203 -11.46 -16.24 -5.02
N ILE A 204 -12.63 -15.61 -4.87
CA ILE A 204 -12.86 -14.23 -5.29
C ILE A 204 -12.13 -13.25 -4.37
N TRP A 205 -12.06 -13.53 -3.06
CA TRP A 205 -11.27 -12.75 -2.14
C TRP A 205 -9.76 -12.79 -2.48
N LEU A 206 -9.21 -13.96 -2.84
CA LEU A 206 -7.81 -14.06 -3.28
C LEU A 206 -7.53 -13.24 -4.56
N LEU A 207 -8.46 -13.27 -5.52
CA LEU A 207 -8.34 -12.44 -6.72
C LEU A 207 -8.43 -10.95 -6.37
N PHE A 208 -9.34 -10.57 -5.46
CA PHE A 208 -9.46 -9.22 -4.93
C PHE A 208 -8.17 -8.76 -4.24
N ARG A 209 -7.55 -9.60 -3.40
CA ARG A 209 -6.24 -9.34 -2.78
C ARG A 209 -5.19 -8.93 -3.81
N SER A 210 -5.08 -9.69 -4.90
CA SER A 210 -4.09 -9.39 -5.95
C SER A 210 -4.36 -8.06 -6.66
N ILE A 211 -5.62 -7.61 -6.75
CA ILE A 211 -5.97 -6.28 -7.27
C ILE A 211 -5.60 -5.19 -6.26
N VAL A 212 -5.83 -5.44 -4.97
CA VAL A 212 -5.43 -4.53 -3.89
C VAL A 212 -3.91 -4.35 -3.87
N ASP A 213 -3.12 -5.41 -4.08
CA ASP A 213 -1.65 -5.33 -4.17
C ASP A 213 -1.21 -4.31 -5.23
N VAL A 214 -1.80 -4.38 -6.43
CA VAL A 214 -1.55 -3.43 -7.53
C VAL A 214 -1.82 -2.00 -7.06
N ILE A 215 -2.96 -1.77 -6.41
CA ILE A 215 -3.38 -0.41 -5.98
C ILE A 215 -2.44 0.13 -4.91
N LEU A 216 -2.19 -0.62 -3.85
CA LEU A 216 -1.42 -0.17 -2.69
C LEU A 216 0.04 0.08 -3.04
N LEU A 217 0.67 -0.81 -3.81
CA LEU A 217 2.06 -0.66 -4.21
C LEU A 217 2.25 0.53 -5.16
N ASN A 218 1.32 0.74 -6.11
CA ASN A 218 1.39 1.90 -6.98
C ASN A 218 1.10 3.21 -6.23
N ASP A 219 0.14 3.26 -5.30
CA ASP A 219 -0.11 4.43 -4.45
C ASP A 219 1.15 4.85 -3.68
N PHE A 220 1.79 3.89 -3.01
CA PHE A 220 2.97 4.15 -2.19
C PHE A 220 4.19 4.62 -3.01
N VAL A 221 4.49 3.94 -4.12
CA VAL A 221 5.65 4.30 -4.96
C VAL A 221 5.41 5.64 -5.66
N ALA A 222 4.19 5.89 -6.17
CA ALA A 222 3.85 7.16 -6.80
C ALA A 222 3.99 8.33 -5.82
N TYR A 223 3.50 8.17 -4.59
CA TYR A 223 3.66 9.18 -3.52
C TYR A 223 5.13 9.45 -3.22
N SER A 224 5.93 8.40 -3.07
CA SER A 224 7.35 8.51 -2.75
C SER A 224 8.11 9.25 -3.85
N LEU A 225 7.87 8.91 -5.12
CA LEU A 225 8.48 9.58 -6.27
C LEU A 225 8.00 11.03 -6.44
N PHE A 226 6.73 11.31 -6.14
CA PHE A 226 6.24 12.68 -6.04
C PHE A 226 7.02 13.45 -4.97
N ALA A 227 7.17 12.90 -3.77
CA ALA A 227 7.91 13.52 -2.68
C ALA A 227 9.38 13.79 -3.06
N PHE A 228 10.05 12.81 -3.67
CA PHE A 228 11.42 12.96 -4.13
C PHE A 228 11.58 13.98 -5.25
N SER A 229 10.61 14.08 -6.18
CA SER A 229 10.61 15.12 -7.23
C SER A 229 10.45 16.52 -6.64
N CYS A 230 9.84 16.64 -5.46
CA CYS A 230 9.65 17.88 -4.73
C CYS A 230 10.82 18.23 -3.79
N THR A 231 11.76 17.32 -3.54
CA THR A 231 12.83 17.53 -2.56
C THR A 231 13.70 18.73 -2.87
N ARG A 232 13.75 19.68 -1.93
CA ARG A 232 14.58 20.88 -2.02
C ARG A 232 15.40 21.09 -0.75
N LEU A 233 16.44 21.91 -0.87
CA LEU A 233 17.21 22.41 0.25
C LEU A 233 16.82 23.88 0.46
N PRO A 234 16.03 24.23 1.49
CA PRO A 234 15.63 25.62 1.73
C PRO A 234 16.82 26.55 1.90
N GLU A 235 16.87 27.63 1.14
CA GLU A 235 17.91 28.65 1.26
C GLU A 235 17.75 29.43 2.58
N GLY A 236 18.87 29.85 3.19
CA GLY A 236 18.86 30.65 4.42
C GLY A 236 18.67 29.87 5.72
N HIS A 237 18.50 28.55 5.66
CA HIS A 237 18.49 27.69 6.84
C HIS A 237 19.91 27.30 7.27
N SER A 238 20.15 27.18 8.58
CA SER A 238 21.44 26.69 9.07
C SER A 238 21.61 25.19 8.74
N GLY A 239 22.86 24.72 8.64
CA GLY A 239 23.15 23.30 8.46
C GLY A 239 22.48 22.41 9.53
N TRP A 240 22.45 22.89 10.77
CA TRP A 240 21.75 22.22 11.88
C TRP A 240 20.24 22.10 11.66
N ALA A 241 19.58 23.10 11.07
CA ALA A 241 18.16 23.01 10.74
C ALA A 241 17.90 21.95 9.65
N HIS A 242 18.80 21.79 8.68
CA HIS A 242 18.70 20.72 7.68
C HIS A 242 18.90 19.34 8.31
N ILE A 243 19.93 19.18 9.15
CA ILE A 243 20.20 17.93 9.87
C ILE A 243 19.01 17.56 10.76
N GLY A 244 18.50 18.49 11.56
CA GLY A 244 17.36 18.25 12.45
C GLY A 244 16.10 17.83 11.69
N ARG A 245 15.81 18.48 10.56
CA ARG A 245 14.67 18.13 9.70
C ARG A 245 14.79 16.73 9.11
N TRP A 246 15.98 16.35 8.63
CA TRP A 246 16.22 15.01 8.11
C TRP A 246 16.22 13.96 9.21
N ALA A 247 16.85 14.22 10.35
CA ALA A 247 16.83 13.32 11.50
C ALA A 247 15.39 13.05 11.95
N LEU A 248 14.57 14.10 12.13
CA LEU A 248 13.16 13.95 12.48
C LEU A 248 12.37 13.23 11.38
N GLY A 249 12.58 13.60 10.11
CA GLY A 249 11.88 13.00 8.98
C GLY A 249 12.16 11.50 8.86
N TRP A 250 13.43 11.09 8.96
CA TRP A 250 13.83 9.68 8.94
C TRP A 250 13.31 8.92 10.15
N THR A 251 13.34 9.51 11.35
CA THR A 251 12.74 8.89 12.55
C THR A 251 11.25 8.61 12.34
N LEU A 252 10.50 9.54 11.77
CA LEU A 252 9.08 9.34 11.49
C LEU A 252 8.83 8.26 10.42
N ILE A 253 9.68 8.17 9.40
CA ILE A 253 9.61 7.12 8.38
C ILE A 253 9.90 5.74 8.99
N ALA A 254 10.96 5.63 9.80
CA ALA A 254 11.30 4.38 10.48
C ALA A 254 10.21 3.95 11.46
N PHE A 255 9.68 4.88 12.25
CA PHE A 255 8.54 4.64 13.13
C PHE A 255 7.31 4.17 12.35
N ASN A 256 7.04 4.77 11.20
CA ASN A 256 5.93 4.36 10.34
C ASN A 256 6.08 2.93 9.80
N ALA A 257 7.28 2.56 9.35
CA ALA A 257 7.58 1.21 8.91
C ALA A 257 7.36 0.21 10.04
N TRP A 258 7.87 0.49 11.24
CA TRP A 258 7.63 -0.33 12.42
C TRP A 258 6.14 -0.51 12.74
N VAL A 259 5.35 0.59 12.74
CA VAL A 259 3.89 0.53 12.94
C VAL A 259 3.21 -0.37 11.91
N LYS A 260 3.63 -0.30 10.63
CA LYS A 260 3.02 -1.09 9.55
C LYS A 260 3.36 -2.58 9.67
N LEU A 261 4.63 -2.90 9.97
CA LEU A 261 5.09 -4.28 10.16
C LEU A 261 4.42 -4.93 11.38
N ASP A 262 4.41 -4.23 12.51
CA ASP A 262 3.79 -4.75 13.73
C ASP A 262 2.26 -4.86 13.60
N ALA A 263 1.61 -3.93 12.89
CA ALA A 263 0.19 -4.05 12.60
C ALA A 263 -0.10 -5.27 11.72
N HIS A 264 0.67 -5.48 10.64
CA HIS A 264 0.51 -6.62 9.74
C HIS A 264 0.63 -7.95 10.48
N ARG A 265 1.65 -8.10 11.33
CA ARG A 265 1.85 -9.27 12.20
C ARG A 265 0.61 -9.60 13.05
N VAL A 266 -0.08 -8.57 13.55
CA VAL A 266 -1.24 -8.74 14.44
C VAL A 266 -2.52 -9.05 13.65
N VAL A 267 -2.81 -8.30 12.58
CA VAL A 267 -4.06 -8.47 11.82
C VAL A 267 -4.02 -9.61 10.81
N LYS A 268 -2.83 -9.99 10.37
CA LYS A 268 -2.55 -10.95 9.31
C LYS A 268 -3.20 -10.56 7.96
N ASP A 269 -2.86 -11.33 6.94
CA ASP A 269 -3.37 -11.17 5.58
C ASP A 269 -4.90 -11.08 5.50
N TYR A 270 -5.62 -11.91 6.25
CA TYR A 270 -7.08 -11.93 6.20
C TYR A 270 -7.72 -10.56 6.49
N ALA A 271 -7.30 -9.88 7.57
CA ALA A 271 -7.87 -8.59 7.92
C ALA A 271 -7.21 -7.43 7.17
N TRP A 272 -5.93 -7.54 6.76
CA TRP A 272 -5.28 -6.52 5.92
C TRP A 272 -6.01 -6.32 4.58
N TYR A 273 -6.60 -7.38 4.03
CA TYR A 273 -7.35 -7.36 2.77
C TYR A 273 -8.87 -7.39 2.94
N TRP A 274 -9.39 -6.98 4.10
CA TRP A 274 -10.84 -6.92 4.38
C TRP A 274 -11.58 -8.23 4.05
N GLY A 275 -10.98 -9.38 4.40
CA GLY A 275 -11.56 -10.70 4.14
C GLY A 275 -12.93 -10.91 4.77
N ASP A 276 -13.23 -10.18 5.85
CA ASP A 276 -14.52 -10.13 6.54
C ASP A 276 -15.67 -9.56 5.68
N CYS A 277 -15.37 -8.92 4.56
CA CYS A 277 -16.34 -8.59 3.53
C CYS A 277 -16.85 -9.81 2.74
N PHE A 278 -16.09 -10.91 2.73
CA PHE A 278 -16.34 -12.12 1.93
C PHE A 278 -16.81 -13.29 2.78
N PHE A 279 -16.06 -13.61 3.84
CA PHE A 279 -16.35 -14.71 4.77
C PHE A 279 -15.84 -14.33 6.16
N LEU A 280 -16.31 -14.98 7.22
CA LEU A 280 -15.85 -14.74 8.59
C LEU A 280 -14.79 -15.76 8.99
N CYS A 281 -13.58 -15.31 9.27
CA CYS A 281 -12.58 -16.15 9.91
C CYS A 281 -12.92 -16.32 11.41
N LEU A 282 -12.94 -17.55 11.90
CA LEU A 282 -13.23 -17.91 13.30
C LEU A 282 -12.00 -17.83 14.21
N GLN A 283 -11.00 -17.05 13.81
CA GLN A 283 -9.81 -16.77 14.60
C GLN A 283 -10.12 -15.74 15.68
N GLN A 284 -9.57 -15.91 16.88
CA GLN A 284 -9.48 -14.82 17.84
C GLN A 284 -8.20 -14.04 17.60
N LEU A 285 -8.34 -12.79 17.14
CA LEU A 285 -7.21 -11.86 17.09
C LEU A 285 -6.87 -11.41 18.51
N VAL A 286 -5.62 -11.66 18.91
CA VAL A 286 -5.06 -11.09 20.13
C VAL A 286 -4.43 -9.76 19.75
N PHE A 287 -5.14 -8.67 20.02
CA PHE A 287 -4.63 -7.33 19.78
C PHE A 287 -3.51 -7.02 20.79
N ASP A 288 -2.26 -7.03 20.31
CA ASP A 288 -1.07 -6.69 21.07
C ASP A 288 -0.21 -5.64 20.33
N GLY A 289 0.99 -5.36 20.84
CA GLY A 289 1.93 -4.44 20.20
C GLY A 289 1.35 -3.03 19.99
N VAL A 290 1.40 -2.56 18.75
CA VAL A 290 0.97 -1.23 18.32
C VAL A 290 -0.53 -0.97 18.56
N TYR A 291 -1.37 -2.02 18.60
CA TYR A 291 -2.79 -1.90 18.95
C TYR A 291 -3.04 -1.55 20.43
N ASN A 292 -2.01 -1.66 21.30
CA ASN A 292 -2.07 -1.10 22.65
C ASN A 292 -1.87 0.42 22.69
N LEU A 293 -1.16 0.98 21.69
CA LEU A 293 -0.89 2.41 21.59
C LEU A 293 -2.07 3.18 20.98
N ALA A 294 -2.69 2.62 19.95
CA ALA A 294 -3.78 3.27 19.22
C ALA A 294 -4.84 2.25 18.79
N PRO A 295 -6.13 2.63 18.73
CA PRO A 295 -7.20 1.73 18.30
C PRO A 295 -7.05 1.32 16.83
N ASP A 296 -6.60 2.26 16.00
CA ASP A 296 -6.41 2.08 14.55
C ASP A 296 -5.01 2.53 14.15
N PRO A 297 -3.99 1.75 14.50
CA PRO A 297 -2.61 2.17 14.30
C PRO A 297 -2.30 2.38 12.82
N MET A 298 -2.89 1.59 11.92
CA MET A 298 -2.72 1.74 10.47
C MET A 298 -3.28 3.06 9.90
N TYR A 299 -4.33 3.59 10.52
CA TYR A 299 -5.07 4.76 10.04
C TYR A 299 -4.70 6.05 10.78
N SER A 300 -4.13 5.94 11.98
CA SER A 300 -3.73 7.08 12.81
C SER A 300 -2.22 7.32 12.75
N ILE A 301 -1.46 6.66 13.62
CA ILE A 301 0.01 6.79 13.73
C ILE A 301 0.73 6.23 12.49
N GLY A 302 0.06 5.36 11.74
CA GLY A 302 0.49 4.77 10.47
C GLY A 302 0.57 5.74 9.28
N TYR A 303 0.34 7.05 9.48
CA TYR A 303 0.63 8.11 8.52
C TYR A 303 1.84 8.99 8.88
N ALA A 304 2.53 8.71 9.99
CA ALA A 304 3.73 9.43 10.40
C ALA A 304 4.79 9.53 9.27
N GLY A 305 4.92 8.47 8.45
CA GLY A 305 5.88 8.42 7.35
C GLY A 305 5.59 9.43 6.23
N TYR A 306 4.31 9.78 5.99
CA TYR A 306 3.95 10.81 5.01
C TYR A 306 4.46 12.17 5.46
N TYR A 307 4.26 12.50 6.74
CA TYR A 307 4.81 13.71 7.34
C TYR A 307 6.33 13.68 7.40
N GLY A 308 6.94 12.51 7.67
CA GLY A 308 8.39 12.32 7.60
C GLY A 308 8.95 12.63 6.21
N LEU A 309 8.32 12.14 5.14
CA LEU A 309 8.69 12.47 3.75
C LEU A 309 8.46 13.95 3.42
N SER A 310 7.41 14.58 3.96
CA SER A 310 7.20 16.03 3.81
C SER A 310 8.32 16.84 4.47
N LEU A 311 8.80 16.40 5.65
CA LEU A 311 9.95 16.98 6.31
C LEU A 311 11.20 16.76 5.49
N CYS A 312 11.50 15.54 5.05
CA CYS A 312 12.69 15.23 4.24
C CYS A 312 12.75 16.00 2.92
N SER A 313 11.60 16.19 2.26
CA SER A 313 11.50 16.94 1.01
C SER A 313 11.53 18.47 1.19
N ALA A 314 11.24 18.98 2.39
CA ALA A 314 11.03 20.40 2.66
C ALA A 314 10.02 21.07 1.71
N SER A 315 8.99 20.34 1.31
CA SER A 315 7.99 20.82 0.36
C SER A 315 6.61 20.93 0.99
N TYR A 316 6.02 22.13 0.92
CA TYR A 316 4.63 22.35 1.32
C TYR A 316 3.66 21.56 0.45
N ALA A 317 3.97 21.36 -0.84
CA ALA A 317 3.14 20.53 -1.72
C ALA A 317 3.06 19.09 -1.19
N VAL A 318 4.20 18.51 -0.80
CA VAL A 318 4.25 17.17 -0.20
C VAL A 318 3.50 17.13 1.12
N PHE A 319 3.62 18.17 1.94
CA PHE A 319 2.88 18.29 3.20
C PHE A 319 1.36 18.33 3.00
N PHE A 320 0.84 19.17 2.09
CA PHE A 320 -0.60 19.24 1.83
C PHE A 320 -1.14 17.97 1.16
N VAL A 321 -0.35 17.35 0.27
CA VAL A 321 -0.69 16.05 -0.30
C VAL A 321 -0.70 14.95 0.78
N SER A 322 0.22 15.00 1.75
CA SER A 322 0.22 14.11 2.92
C SER A 322 -1.05 14.27 3.76
N LEU A 323 -1.47 15.52 4.02
CA LEU A 323 -2.69 15.82 4.75
C LEU A 323 -3.93 15.31 4.01
N ALA A 324 -4.01 15.54 2.70
CA ALA A 324 -5.11 15.06 1.87
C ALA A 324 -5.16 13.52 1.86
N ALA A 325 -4.01 12.86 1.72
CA ALA A 325 -3.86 11.41 1.79
C ALA A 325 -4.38 10.86 3.12
N HIS A 326 -3.93 11.43 4.24
CA HIS A 326 -4.35 11.03 5.58
C HIS A 326 -5.84 11.30 5.82
N PHE A 327 -6.36 12.44 5.36
CA PHE A 327 -7.77 12.77 5.45
C PHE A 327 -8.64 11.78 4.64
N SER A 328 -8.23 11.44 3.41
CA SER A 328 -8.94 10.45 2.59
C SER A 328 -8.97 9.07 3.24
N GLN A 329 -7.90 8.72 3.97
CA GLN A 329 -7.86 7.50 4.76
C GLN A 329 -8.83 7.54 5.94
N PHE A 330 -8.90 8.65 6.67
CA PHE A 330 -9.90 8.82 7.73
C PHE A 330 -11.32 8.73 7.18
N LEU A 331 -11.59 9.28 5.98
CA LEU A 331 -12.89 9.11 5.33
C LEU A 331 -13.17 7.64 5.01
N PHE A 332 -12.20 6.88 4.51
CA PHE A 332 -12.36 5.44 4.28
C PHE A 332 -12.73 4.70 5.58
N LEU A 333 -12.00 4.98 6.67
CA LEU A 333 -12.26 4.40 7.99
C LEU A 333 -13.67 4.73 8.50
N GLN A 334 -14.09 6.00 8.41
CA GLN A 334 -15.37 6.47 8.96
C GLN A 334 -16.57 6.07 8.08
N LEU A 335 -16.43 6.11 6.75
CA LEU A 335 -17.55 5.89 5.84
C LEU A 335 -17.76 4.41 5.49
N PHE A 336 -16.71 3.60 5.53
CA PHE A 336 -16.78 2.19 5.16
C PHE A 336 -16.44 1.25 6.31
N GLU A 337 -15.22 1.32 6.83
CA GLU A 337 -14.67 0.25 7.66
C GLU A 337 -15.29 0.20 9.06
N SER A 338 -15.40 1.34 9.75
CA SER A 338 -16.09 1.42 11.04
C SER A 338 -17.56 0.97 10.94
N PRO A 339 -18.37 1.45 9.96
CA PRO A 339 -19.70 0.91 9.71
C PRO A 339 -19.74 -0.57 9.31
N HIS A 340 -18.68 -1.11 8.69
CA HIS A 340 -18.59 -2.53 8.38
C HIS A 340 -18.35 -3.36 9.63
N ILE A 341 -17.32 -3.01 10.41
CA ILE A 341 -16.96 -3.67 11.67
C ILE A 341 -18.16 -3.70 12.62
N ALA A 342 -18.87 -2.58 12.77
CA ALA A 342 -20.05 -2.51 13.62
C ALA A 342 -21.19 -3.45 13.18
N ARG A 343 -21.39 -3.63 11.86
CA ARG A 343 -22.39 -4.57 11.32
C ARG A 343 -21.97 -6.02 11.46
N THR A 344 -20.68 -6.31 11.30
CA THR A 344 -20.15 -7.69 11.30
C THR A 344 -19.96 -8.24 12.71
N TYR A 345 -19.44 -7.41 13.61
CA TYR A 345 -18.99 -7.81 14.95
C TYR A 345 -19.80 -7.17 16.09
N GLY A 346 -20.74 -6.26 15.78
CA GLY A 346 -21.57 -5.53 16.75
C GLY A 346 -20.99 -4.17 17.16
N GLU A 347 -21.79 -3.31 17.81
CA GLU A 347 -21.40 -1.93 18.13
C GLU A 347 -20.24 -1.80 19.13
N GLY A 348 -19.96 -2.86 19.90
CA GLY A 348 -18.92 -2.93 20.93
C GLY A 348 -17.48 -3.09 20.40
N SER A 349 -17.28 -3.28 19.10
CA SER A 349 -15.98 -3.42 18.43
C SER A 349 -15.50 -2.15 17.73
N SER A 350 -16.29 -1.07 17.76
CA SER A 350 -15.92 0.21 17.14
C SER A 350 -14.92 1.02 17.99
N ILE A 351 -14.23 1.97 17.34
CA ILE A 351 -13.38 3.00 17.99
C ILE A 351 -14.09 3.67 19.16
N GLY A 352 -15.39 3.95 19.02
CA GLY A 352 -16.21 4.53 20.08
C GLY A 352 -16.33 3.63 21.30
N ALA A 353 -16.37 2.32 21.11
CA ALA A 353 -16.35 1.36 22.22
C ALA A 353 -14.98 1.26 22.90
N TRP A 354 -13.87 1.33 22.14
CA TRP A 354 -12.52 1.43 22.72
C TRP A 354 -12.33 2.72 23.52
N ALA A 355 -12.74 3.87 22.98
CA ALA A 355 -12.64 5.16 23.67
C ALA A 355 -13.44 5.17 24.98
N ARG A 356 -14.65 4.57 24.98
CA ARG A 356 -15.43 4.34 26.21
C ARG A 356 -14.71 3.44 27.21
N LYS A 357 -14.16 2.30 26.77
CA LYS A 357 -13.39 1.37 27.63
C LYS A 357 -12.12 2.00 28.21
N VAL A 358 -11.43 2.85 27.46
CA VAL A 358 -10.24 3.56 27.94
C VAL A 358 -10.63 4.63 28.94
N ALA A 359 -11.68 5.42 28.66
CA ALA A 359 -12.22 6.40 29.59
C ALA A 359 -12.67 5.75 30.91
N GLU A 360 -13.32 4.59 30.85
CA GLU A 360 -13.69 3.80 32.03
C GLU A 360 -12.48 3.28 32.80
N ARG A 361 -11.46 2.73 32.12
CA ARG A 361 -10.22 2.28 32.78
C ARG A 361 -9.44 3.41 33.44
N ILE A 362 -9.42 4.59 32.82
CA ILE A 362 -8.80 5.79 33.40
C ILE A 362 -9.61 6.24 34.63
N ARG A 363 -10.95 6.27 34.51
CA ARG A 363 -11.84 6.60 35.64
C ARG A 363 -11.67 5.63 36.82
N GLN A 364 -11.55 4.33 36.57
CA GLN A 364 -11.33 3.30 37.61
C GLN A 364 -9.93 3.34 38.26
N ARG A 365 -8.95 4.02 37.65
CA ARG A 365 -7.62 4.22 38.24
C ARG A 365 -7.47 5.55 38.98
N LEU A 366 -8.41 6.47 38.78
CA LEU A 366 -8.44 7.80 39.39
C LEU A 366 -9.45 7.89 40.56
N CYS A 367 -10.28 6.86 40.74
CA CYS A 367 -11.09 6.61 41.94
C CYS A 367 -10.48 5.43 42.69
#